data_AF-A0A377B775-F1
#
_entry.id   AF-A0A377B775-F1
#
_cell.length_a   1.000
_cell.length_b   1.000
_cell.length_c   1.000
_cell.angle_alpha   90.00
_cell.angle_beta   90.00
_cell.angle_gamma   90.00
#
_symmetry.space_group_name_H-M   'P 1'
#
loop_
_entity.id
_entity.type
_entity.pdbx_description
1 polymer ?
#
loop_
_entity_poly.entity_id
_entity_poly.type
_entity_poly.pdbx_seq_one_letter_code
_entity_poly.pdbx_strand_id
1 'polypeptide(L)'
;MRDVAVNGTRLQTLNDEREMQAERVEATRFTQRAAEAAYQRGLTSRLQATEARLPVLAEEMSLLMLDSRRVIQSIQLMKSLGGGYQAGPVVEKK
;
A
#
# COMPACT_ATOMS: atom_id res chain seq x y z
N MET A 1 11.15 -4.61 25.03
CA MET A 1 11.97 -5.11 23.90
C MET A 1 11.23 -6.07 22.98
N ARG A 2 10.35 -6.96 23.48
CA ARG A 2 9.55 -7.87 22.64
C ARG A 2 8.67 -7.14 21.61
N ASP A 3 7.99 -6.07 22.00
CA ASP A 3 7.10 -5.32 21.10
C ASP A 3 7.86 -4.65 19.94
N VAL A 4 9.11 -4.23 20.17
CA VAL A 4 9.96 -3.64 19.12
C VAL A 4 10.36 -4.68 18.09
N ALA A 5 10.74 -5.89 18.53
CA ALA A 5 11.09 -6.98 17.63
C ALA A 5 9.87 -7.43 16.81
N VAL A 6 8.70 -7.58 17.45
CA VAL A 6 7.45 -7.95 16.76
C VAL A 6 7.02 -6.87 15.76
N ASN A 7 7.08 -5.60 16.16
CA ASN A 7 6.70 -4.49 15.28
C ASN A 7 7.69 -4.29 14.12
N GLY A 8 8.98 -4.55 14.34
CA GLY A 8 10.02 -4.51 13.31
C GLY A 8 9.83 -5.62 12.27
N THR A 9 9.64 -6.87 12.70
CA THR A 9 9.39 -8.00 11.79
C THR A 9 8.11 -7.78 10.98
N ARG A 10 7.04 -7.28 11.61
CA ARG A 10 5.78 -6.98 10.93
C ARG A 10 5.92 -5.88 9.89
N LEU A 11 6.72 -4.84 10.17
CA LEU A 11 6.99 -3.79 9.20
C LEU A 11 7.80 -4.32 8.00
N GLN A 12 8.75 -5.23 8.24
CA GLN A 12 9.50 -5.88 7.16
C GLN A 12 8.58 -6.71 6.26
N THR A 13 7.73 -7.56 6.83
CA THR A 13 6.76 -8.33 6.04
C THR A 13 5.85 -7.43 5.19
N LEU A 14 5.39 -6.31 5.75
CA LEU A 14 4.59 -5.33 4.99
C LEU A 14 5.40 -4.64 3.88
N ASN A 15 6.71 -4.48 4.02
CA ASN A 15 7.57 -3.97 2.95
C ASN A 15 7.66 -4.97 1.79
N ASP A 16 7.90 -6.24 2.11
CA ASP A 16 8.01 -7.32 1.13
C ASP A 16 6.67 -7.51 0.38
N GLU A 17 5.54 -7.50 1.11
CA GLU A 17 4.20 -7.53 0.52
C GLU A 17 3.94 -6.34 -0.40
N ARG A 18 4.39 -5.15 -0.02
CA ARG A 18 4.24 -3.92 -0.82
C ARG A 18 5.04 -4.01 -2.12
N GLU A 19 6.25 -4.55 -2.07
CA GLU A 19 7.09 -4.76 -3.27
C GLU A 19 6.42 -5.73 -4.24
N MET A 20 6.00 -6.90 -3.78
CA MET A 20 5.24 -7.86 -4.60
C MET A 20 3.96 -7.25 -5.17
N GLN A 21 3.23 -6.45 -4.38
CA GLN A 21 2.01 -5.80 -4.86
C GLN A 21 2.30 -4.75 -5.94
N ALA A 22 3.41 -4.01 -5.84
CA ALA A 22 3.82 -3.06 -6.87
C ALA A 22 4.15 -3.78 -8.20
N GLU A 23 4.80 -4.95 -8.13
CA GLU A 23 5.05 -5.78 -9.31
C GLU A 23 3.74 -6.26 -9.96
N ARG A 24 2.73 -6.63 -9.16
CA ARG A 24 1.40 -7.03 -9.66
C ARG A 24 0.67 -5.89 -10.36
N VAL A 25 0.79 -4.66 -9.86
CA VAL A 25 0.26 -3.46 -10.53
C VAL A 25 0.92 -3.31 -11.91
N GLU A 26 2.24 -3.41 -11.99
CA GLU A 26 2.96 -3.27 -13.25
C GLU A 26 2.65 -4.40 -14.25
N ALA A 27 2.53 -5.64 -13.79
CA ALA A 27 2.09 -6.76 -14.61
C ALA A 27 0.69 -6.52 -15.19
N THR A 28 -0.24 -6.03 -14.37
CA THR A 28 -1.61 -5.74 -14.80
C THR A 28 -1.67 -4.57 -15.78
N ARG A 29 -0.80 -3.56 -15.61
CA ARG A 29 -0.66 -2.44 -16.57
C ARG A 29 -0.25 -2.90 -17.96
N PHE A 30 0.47 -4.01 -18.11
CA PHE A 30 0.83 -4.54 -19.42
C PHE A 30 -0.43 -4.89 -20.25
N THR A 31 -1.36 -5.62 -19.64
CA THR A 31 -2.64 -6.01 -20.28
C THR A 31 -3.50 -4.78 -20.59
N GLN A 32 -3.56 -3.82 -19.67
CA GLN A 32 -4.26 -2.55 -19.90
C GLN A 32 -3.70 -1.79 -21.11
N ARG A 33 -2.37 -1.67 -21.20
CA ARG A 33 -1.70 -1.02 -22.33
C ARG A 33 -1.95 -1.75 -23.65
N ALA A 34 -1.97 -3.08 -23.64
CA ALA A 34 -2.28 -3.87 -24.82
C ALA A 34 -3.71 -3.63 -25.32
N ALA A 35 -4.69 -3.61 -24.40
CA ALA A 35 -6.08 -3.32 -24.74
C ALA A 35 -6.26 -1.88 -25.29
N GLU A 36 -5.56 -0.91 -24.72
CA GLU A 36 -5.59 0.48 -25.18
C GLU A 36 -4.95 0.64 -26.58
N ALA A 37 -3.82 -0.05 -26.83
CA ALA A 37 -3.20 -0.07 -28.15
C ALA A 37 -4.07 -0.77 -29.20
N ALA A 38 -4.77 -1.86 -28.83
CA ALA A 38 -5.73 -2.53 -29.71
C ALA A 38 -6.88 -1.57 -30.06
N TYR A 39 -7.37 -0.79 -29.09
CA TYR A 39 -8.47 0.16 -29.31
C TYR A 39 -8.05 1.29 -30.26
N GLN A 40 -6.85 1.85 -30.06
CA GLN A 40 -6.29 2.88 -30.96
C GLN A 40 -6.15 2.41 -32.41
N ARG A 41 -5.97 1.09 -32.61
CA ARG A 41 -5.91 0.47 -33.93
C ARG A 41 -7.28 0.00 -34.46
N GLY A 42 -8.36 0.24 -33.73
CA GLY A 42 -9.71 -0.20 -34.09
C GLY A 42 -9.94 -1.71 -33.96
N LEU A 43 -9.06 -2.43 -33.25
CA LEU A 43 -9.09 -3.90 -33.12
C LEU A 43 -9.96 -4.38 -31.94
N THR A 44 -10.42 -3.46 -31.08
CA THR A 44 -11.29 -3.76 -29.94
C THR A 44 -12.21 -2.57 -29.67
N SER A 45 -13.24 -2.76 -28.84
CA SER A 45 -14.19 -1.71 -28.48
C SER A 45 -13.65 -0.80 -27.38
N ARG A 46 -14.19 0.42 -27.31
CA ARG A 46 -13.90 1.35 -26.22
C ARG A 46 -14.27 0.77 -24.85
N LEU A 47 -15.34 -0.02 -24.79
CA LEU A 47 -15.77 -0.70 -23.57
C LEU A 47 -14.68 -1.65 -23.07
N GLN A 48 -14.19 -2.55 -23.93
CA GLN A 48 -13.14 -3.50 -23.58
C GLN A 48 -11.84 -2.81 -23.13
N ALA A 49 -11.43 -1.73 -23.81
CA ALA A 49 -10.28 -0.93 -23.39
C ALA A 49 -10.47 -0.23 -22.05
N THR A 50 -11.70 0.14 -21.71
CA THR A 50 -12.03 0.78 -20.42
C THR A 50 -12.10 -0.26 -19.30
N GLU A 51 -12.71 -1.43 -19.54
CA GLU A 51 -12.78 -2.54 -18.59
C GLU A 51 -11.39 -3.07 -18.24
N ALA A 52 -10.44 -3.06 -19.19
CA ALA A 52 -9.05 -3.42 -18.93
C ALA A 52 -8.34 -2.53 -17.89
N ARG A 53 -8.93 -1.37 -17.52
CA ARG A 53 -8.43 -0.51 -16.44
C ARG A 53 -8.90 -0.96 -15.05
N LEU A 54 -10.00 -1.71 -14.96
CA LEU A 54 -10.56 -2.14 -13.66
C LEU A 54 -9.59 -3.00 -12.86
N PRO A 55 -8.88 -3.98 -13.45
CA PRO A 55 -7.88 -4.75 -12.72
C PRO A 55 -6.74 -3.88 -12.19
N VAL A 56 -6.24 -2.92 -13.00
CA VAL A 56 -5.16 -2.00 -12.56
C VAL A 56 -5.61 -1.21 -11.33
N LEU A 57 -6.82 -0.64 -11.35
CA LEU A 57 -7.38 0.11 -10.23
C LEU A 57 -7.55 -0.75 -8.97
N ALA A 58 -7.96 -2.00 -9.11
CA ALA A 58 -8.08 -2.93 -7.98
C ALA A 58 -6.72 -3.23 -7.34
N GLU A 59 -5.68 -3.44 -8.15
CA GLU A 59 -4.32 -3.68 -7.66
C GLU A 59 -3.70 -2.40 -7.04
N GLU A 60 -3.95 -1.22 -7.61
CA GLU A 60 -3.53 0.07 -7.05
C GLU A 60 -4.20 0.35 -5.69
N MET A 61 -5.50 0.03 -5.55
CA MET A 61 -6.21 0.16 -4.28
C MET A 61 -5.65 -0.80 -3.22
N SER A 62 -5.27 -2.01 -3.63
CA SER A 62 -4.62 -2.99 -2.76
C SER A 62 -3.25 -2.51 -2.28
N LEU A 63 -2.47 -1.87 -3.16
CA LEU A 63 -1.21 -1.23 -2.82
C LEU A 63 -1.40 -0.08 -1.82
N LEU A 64 -2.40 0.78 -2.04
CA LEU A 64 -2.74 1.87 -1.13
C LEU A 64 -3.12 1.36 0.28
N MET A 65 -3.86 0.26 0.37
CA MET A 65 -4.18 -0.36 1.66
C MET A 65 -2.94 -0.93 2.37
N LEU A 66 -1.94 -1.43 1.63
CA LEU A 66 -0.65 -1.84 2.21
C LEU A 66 0.13 -0.64 2.73
N ASP A 67 0.19 0.45 1.96
CA ASP A 67 0.87 1.68 2.37
C ASP A 67 0.24 2.27 3.65
N SER A 68 -1.10 2.28 3.74
CA SER A 68 -1.82 2.69 4.96
C SER A 68 -1.44 1.82 6.18
N ARG A 69 -1.42 0.49 6.01
CA ARG A 69 -1.02 -0.45 7.07
C ARG A 69 0.44 -0.22 7.49
N ARG A 70 1.35 0.03 6.55
CA ARG A 70 2.76 0.36 6.84
C ARG A 70 2.90 1.63 7.67
N VAL A 71 2.16 2.68 7.33
CA VAL A 71 2.19 3.95 8.09
C VAL A 71 1.74 3.71 9.53
N ILE A 72 0.61 3.03 9.74
CA ILE A 72 0.10 2.71 11.08
C ILE A 72 1.13 1.88 11.87
N GLN A 73 1.72 0.86 11.24
CA GLN A 73 2.72 0.00 11.88
C GLN A 73 4.00 0.78 12.25
N SER A 74 4.42 1.72 11.40
CA SER A 74 5.58 2.58 11.66
C SER A 74 5.33 3.51 12.85
N ILE A 75 4.13 4.09 12.96
CA ILE A 75 3.72 4.90 14.13
C ILE A 75 3.73 4.05 15.40
N GLN A 76 3.21 2.82 15.36
CA GLN A 76 3.24 1.90 16.50
C GLN A 76 4.66 1.55 16.93
N LEU A 77 5.56 1.29 15.97
CA LEU A 77 6.97 1.04 16.24
C LEU A 77 7.63 2.26 16.91
N MET A 78 7.43 3.48 16.38
CA MET A 78 7.94 4.72 16.97
C MET A 78 7.45 4.91 18.41
N LYS A 79 6.18 4.62 18.69
CA LYS A 79 5.61 4.64 20.05
C LYS A 79 6.31 3.62 20.96
N SER A 80 6.50 2.38 20.50
CA SER A 80 7.17 1.30 21.26
C SER A 80 8.66 1.55 21.50
N LEU A 81 9.33 2.32 20.65
CA LEU A 81 10.75 2.66 20.75
C LEU A 81 11.06 3.77 21.75
N GLY A 82 10.05 4.43 22.34
CA GLY A 82 10.26 5.42 23.41
C GLY A 82 9.53 6.75 23.22
N GLY A 83 8.76 6.94 22.14
CA GLY A 83 7.97 8.16 21.91
C GLY A 83 6.86 8.46 22.93
N GLY A 84 6.60 7.55 23.88
CA GLY A 84 5.67 7.76 24.99
C GLY A 84 6.27 8.38 26.26
N TYR A 85 7.60 8.49 26.38
CA TYR A 85 8.25 8.89 27.65
C TYR A 85 8.29 10.42 27.89
N GLN A 86 7.77 11.22 26.96
CA GLN A 86 7.72 12.69 27.06
C GLN A 86 6.29 13.27 27.11
N ALA A 87 5.25 12.43 27.21
CA ALA A 87 3.95 12.92 27.67
C ALA A 87 4.04 13.13 29.19
N GLY A 88 4.64 14.25 29.60
CA GLY A 88 4.65 14.67 31.00
C GLY A 88 3.23 14.68 31.58
N PRO A 89 3.06 14.44 32.89
CA PRO A 89 1.73 14.41 33.50
C PRO A 89 1.01 15.71 33.15
N VAL A 90 -0.20 15.60 32.59
CA VAL A 90 -1.09 16.75 32.45
C VAL A 90 -1.48 17.14 33.86
N VAL A 91 -0.71 18.05 34.46
CA VAL A 91 -1.01 18.59 35.78
C VAL A 91 -2.22 19.50 35.59
N GLU A 92 -3.40 18.96 35.89
CA GLU A 92 -4.63 19.73 36.03
C GLU A 92 -4.39 20.78 37.12
N LYS A 93 -4.29 22.05 36.72
CA LYS A 93 -4.26 23.16 37.67
C LYS A 93 -5.69 23.42 38.14
N LYS A 94 -5.90 23.21 39.44
CA LYS A 94 -7.04 23.69 40.23
C LYS A 94 -7.15 25.20 40.21
#